data_AF-A0A914P4Z0-F1
#
_entry.id   AF-A0A914P4Z0-F1
#
_cell.length_a   1.000
_cell.length_b   1.000
_cell.length_c   1.000
_cell.angle_alpha   90.00
_cell.angle_beta   90.00
_cell.angle_gamma   90.00
#
_symmetry.space_group_name_H-M   'P 1'
#
loop_
_entity.id
_entity.type
_entity.pdbx_description
1 polymer ?
#
loop_
_entity_poly.entity_id
_entity_poly.type
_entity_poly.pdbx_seq_one_letter_code
_entity_poly.pdbx_strand_id
1 'polypeptide(L)'
;MTLPRKSSNSSSLSSNSKAKWLRQNALLTLTIGAVFIGVLVGCVGRLGEPSANTARFVGFPGELLMRMLKCVILPLISSSLITGLAQLDVRQSGRMGALAILYYLATTGIAVTTGIILVIAIHPGNPAHYPGQQNTKNQPIISMADTLMDLIRNIFPDNLIQATMQQTQTKIERINGSDGILIEKYKLGHTDGMNIL
;
A
#
# COMPACT_ATOMS: atom_id res chain seq x y z
N MET A 1 -0.83 -24.91 66.62
CA MET A 1 -1.29 -24.76 65.23
C MET A 1 -1.69 -23.32 64.99
N THR A 2 -0.77 -22.48 64.53
CA THR A 2 -1.05 -21.12 64.05
C THR A 2 -0.09 -20.82 62.89
N LEU A 3 -0.66 -20.60 61.70
CA LEU A 3 0.06 -20.37 60.44
C LEU A 3 0.60 -18.93 60.37
N PRO A 4 1.75 -18.68 59.73
CA PRO A 4 2.16 -17.32 59.39
C PRO A 4 1.41 -16.81 58.14
N ARG A 5 0.81 -15.63 58.25
CA ARG A 5 0.10 -14.91 57.18
C ARG A 5 1.11 -14.19 56.28
N LYS A 6 1.32 -14.70 55.06
CA LYS A 6 2.02 -14.04 53.95
C LYS A 6 1.00 -13.53 52.94
N SER A 7 1.04 -12.23 52.61
CA SER A 7 0.64 -11.63 51.32
C SER A 7 0.06 -10.22 51.49
N SER A 8 0.85 -9.18 51.21
CA SER A 8 0.35 -7.82 50.96
C SER A 8 1.37 -6.90 50.26
N ASN A 9 2.34 -7.40 49.48
CA ASN A 9 3.39 -6.55 48.89
C ASN A 9 3.71 -6.81 47.40
N SER A 10 2.88 -7.55 46.65
CA SER A 10 3.15 -7.88 45.25
C SER A 10 2.59 -6.89 44.20
N SER A 11 1.69 -5.95 44.57
CA SER A 11 1.04 -5.04 43.62
C SER A 11 1.83 -3.75 43.32
N SER A 12 2.67 -3.27 44.23
CA SER A 12 3.41 -1.99 44.07
C SER A 12 4.70 -2.10 43.23
N LEU A 13 5.38 -3.26 43.27
CA LEU A 13 6.59 -3.52 42.47
C LEU A 13 6.27 -3.75 40.97
N SER A 14 5.09 -4.31 40.67
CA SER A 14 4.67 -4.58 39.29
C SER A 14 4.30 -3.30 38.51
N SER A 15 3.69 -2.32 39.18
CA SER A 15 3.26 -1.06 38.54
C SER A 15 4.45 -0.21 38.07
N ASN A 16 5.52 -0.13 38.86
CA ASN A 16 6.73 0.59 38.49
C ASN A 16 7.46 -0.05 37.30
N SER A 17 7.56 -1.40 37.27
CA SER A 17 8.18 -2.11 36.15
C SER A 17 7.37 -1.98 34.85
N LYS A 18 6.04 -2.03 34.95
CA LYS A 18 5.14 -1.80 33.81
C LYS A 18 5.25 -0.38 33.27
N ALA A 19 5.23 0.63 34.12
CA ALA A 19 5.37 2.03 33.70
C ALA A 19 6.76 2.31 33.09
N LYS A 20 7.83 1.70 33.61
CA LYS A 20 9.18 1.80 33.04
C LYS A 20 9.27 1.14 31.67
N TRP A 21 8.69 -0.05 31.52
CA TRP A 21 8.60 -0.76 30.24
C TRP A 21 7.73 -0.03 29.22
N LEU A 22 6.63 0.60 29.67
CA LEU A 22 5.75 1.40 28.82
C LEU A 22 6.44 2.67 28.33
N ARG A 23 7.29 3.30 29.16
CA ARG A 23 8.11 4.44 28.74
C ARG A 23 9.19 4.04 27.75
N GLN A 24 9.74 2.82 27.86
CA GLN A 24 10.75 2.31 26.94
C GLN A 24 10.16 1.91 25.58
N ASN A 25 8.90 1.45 25.56
CA ASN A 25 8.14 1.09 24.36
C ASN A 25 7.00 2.07 24.08
N ALA A 26 7.20 3.35 24.41
CA ALA A 26 6.14 4.35 24.38
C ALA A 26 5.55 4.51 22.97
N LEU A 27 6.41 4.56 21.95
CA LEU A 27 5.99 4.74 20.57
C LEU A 27 5.20 3.54 20.03
N LEU A 28 5.64 2.31 20.33
CA LEU A 28 4.94 1.08 19.94
C LEU A 28 3.57 0.97 20.60
N THR A 29 3.49 1.27 21.89
CA THR A 29 2.22 1.23 22.63
C THR A 29 1.25 2.30 22.10
N LEU A 30 1.77 3.48 21.75
CA LEU A 30 0.98 4.58 21.20
C LEU A 30 0.45 4.26 19.81
N THR A 31 1.23 3.66 18.90
CA THR A 31 0.75 3.30 17.55
C THR A 31 -0.30 2.20 17.60
N ILE A 32 -0.10 1.17 18.44
CA ILE A 32 -1.08 0.11 18.63
C ILE A 32 -2.38 0.70 19.21
N GLY A 33 -2.27 1.53 20.25
CA GLY A 33 -3.42 2.22 20.84
C GLY A 33 -4.15 3.11 19.82
N ALA A 34 -3.42 3.84 19.00
CA ALA A 34 -3.97 4.70 17.94
C ALA A 34 -4.75 3.89 16.89
N VAL A 35 -4.31 2.69 16.52
CA VAL A 35 -5.06 1.82 15.59
C VAL A 35 -6.40 1.41 16.20
N PHE A 36 -6.42 0.94 17.45
CA PHE A 36 -7.68 0.55 18.11
C PHE A 36 -8.65 1.72 18.25
N ILE A 37 -8.15 2.88 18.68
CA ILE A 37 -8.95 4.10 18.80
C ILE A 37 -9.45 4.53 17.40
N GLY A 38 -8.60 4.50 16.38
CA GLY A 38 -8.94 4.86 15.01
C GLY A 38 -10.03 3.97 14.41
N VAL A 39 -9.96 2.65 14.65
CA VAL A 39 -11.01 1.70 14.22
C VAL A 39 -12.32 1.97 14.95
N LEU A 40 -12.28 2.21 16.26
CA LEU A 40 -13.47 2.49 17.06
C LEU A 40 -14.14 3.80 16.61
N VAL A 41 -13.36 4.88 16.46
CA VAL A 41 -13.85 6.17 15.97
C VAL A 41 -14.37 6.06 14.54
N GLY A 42 -13.70 5.30 13.67
CA GLY A 42 -14.16 5.07 12.29
C GLY A 42 -15.47 4.28 12.22
N CYS A 43 -15.65 3.27 13.07
CA CYS A 43 -16.87 2.47 13.13
C CYS A 43 -18.05 3.29 13.69
N VAL A 44 -17.85 4.00 14.80
CA VAL A 44 -18.86 4.90 15.39
C VAL A 44 -19.20 6.04 14.43
N GLY A 45 -18.19 6.62 13.80
CA GLY A 45 -18.37 7.68 12.81
C GLY A 45 -19.19 7.23 11.60
N ARG A 46 -19.10 5.95 11.19
CA ARG A 46 -19.90 5.41 10.08
C ARG A 46 -21.39 5.28 10.41
N LEU A 47 -21.76 5.08 11.67
CA LEU A 47 -23.16 4.96 12.11
C LEU A 47 -23.90 6.30 12.11
N GLY A 48 -23.17 7.42 12.16
CA GLY A 48 -23.75 8.76 12.25
C GLY A 48 -23.95 9.50 10.92
N GLU A 49 -23.80 8.83 9.76
CA GLU A 49 -23.88 9.41 8.41
C GLU A 49 -23.17 10.78 8.26
N PRO A 50 -21.84 10.82 8.45
CA PRO A 50 -21.11 12.09 8.52
C PRO A 50 -21.12 12.78 7.15
N SER A 51 -21.44 14.08 7.16
CA SER A 51 -21.29 14.96 6.01
C SER A 51 -19.87 14.86 5.43
N ALA A 52 -19.74 14.91 4.10
CA ALA A 52 -18.47 14.75 3.38
C ALA A 52 -17.35 15.69 3.88
N ASN A 53 -17.72 16.86 4.39
CA ASN A 53 -16.78 17.83 4.96
C ASN A 53 -16.18 17.34 6.29
N THR A 54 -16.97 16.71 7.17
CA THR A 54 -16.52 16.17 8.45
C THR A 54 -15.51 15.04 8.26
N ALA A 55 -15.77 14.15 7.29
CA ALA A 55 -14.84 13.07 6.93
C ALA A 55 -13.48 13.62 6.45
N ARG A 56 -13.49 14.73 5.70
CA ARG A 56 -12.26 15.39 5.23
C ARG A 56 -11.44 15.97 6.38
N PHE A 57 -12.07 16.62 7.36
CA PHE A 57 -11.36 17.16 8.53
C PHE A 57 -10.77 16.07 9.41
N VAL A 58 -11.48 14.95 9.61
CA VAL A 58 -10.97 13.80 10.37
C VAL A 58 -9.83 13.09 9.63
N GLY A 59 -9.87 13.04 8.29
CA GLY A 59 -8.82 12.44 7.46
C GLY A 59 -7.57 13.30 7.27
N PHE A 60 -7.66 14.61 7.51
CA PHE A 60 -6.57 15.57 7.31
C PHE A 60 -5.24 15.21 8.00
N PRO A 61 -5.19 14.84 9.30
CA PRO A 61 -3.93 14.43 9.93
C PRO A 61 -3.30 13.18 9.28
N GLY A 62 -4.12 12.24 8.78
CA GLY A 62 -3.64 11.08 8.04
C GLY A 62 -3.06 11.46 6.68
N GLU A 63 -3.70 12.41 5.98
CA GLU A 63 -3.18 12.94 4.72
C GLU A 63 -1.82 13.63 4.93
N LEU A 64 -1.67 14.43 5.99
CA LEU A 64 -0.41 15.09 6.33
C LEU A 64 0.71 14.08 6.61
N LEU A 65 0.41 13.02 7.37
CA LEU A 65 1.35 11.92 7.61
C LEU A 65 1.79 11.26 6.30
N MET A 66 0.85 10.96 5.40
CA MET A 66 1.17 10.37 4.10
C MET A 66 2.04 11.28 3.23
N ARG A 67 1.82 12.60 3.27
CA ARG A 67 2.68 13.58 2.57
C ARG A 67 4.10 13.60 3.15
N MET A 68 4.24 13.55 4.48
CA MET A 68 5.54 13.49 5.14
C MET A 68 6.31 12.21 4.77
N LEU A 69 5.65 11.04 4.81
CA LEU A 69 6.27 9.77 4.43
C LEU A 69 6.72 9.75 2.95
N LYS A 70 5.86 10.23 2.04
CA LYS A 70 6.19 10.33 0.61
C LYS A 70 7.40 11.20 0.31
N CYS A 71 7.59 12.29 1.04
CA CYS A 71 8.76 13.16 0.90
C CYS A 71 10.08 12.45 1.29
N VAL A 72 10.01 11.55 2.28
CA VAL A 72 11.19 10.84 2.81
C VAL A 72 11.51 9.57 2.01
N ILE A 73 10.52 8.93 1.37
CA ILE A 73 10.70 7.67 0.63
C ILE A 73 11.73 7.81 -0.51
N LEU A 74 11.64 8.85 -1.35
CA LEU A 74 12.54 9.03 -2.50
C LEU A 74 14.03 9.07 -2.11
N PRO A 75 14.50 9.97 -1.22
CA PRO A 75 15.91 10.04 -0.85
C PRO A 75 16.40 8.83 -0.07
N LEU A 76 15.52 8.19 0.73
CA LEU A 76 15.90 6.98 1.46
C LEU A 76 16.14 5.79 0.53
N ILE A 77 15.26 5.57 -0.46
CA ILE A 77 15.44 4.45 -1.40
C ILE A 77 16.71 4.65 -2.22
N SER A 78 16.93 5.84 -2.80
CA SER A 78 18.12 6.08 -3.64
C SER A 78 19.43 5.93 -2.86
N SER A 79 19.54 6.57 -1.70
CA SER A 79 20.75 6.47 -0.86
C SER A 79 20.99 5.06 -0.31
N SER A 80 19.93 4.35 0.09
CA SER A 80 20.03 2.96 0.57
C SER A 80 20.45 2.00 -0.54
N LEU A 81 19.92 2.17 -1.76
CA LEU A 81 20.30 1.31 -2.89
C LEU A 81 21.74 1.56 -3.32
N ILE A 82 22.17 2.82 -3.43
CA ILE A 82 23.55 3.17 -3.80
C ILE A 82 24.53 2.61 -2.76
N THR A 83 24.29 2.88 -1.48
CA THR A 83 25.17 2.45 -0.39
C THR A 83 25.15 0.93 -0.20
N GLY A 84 23.99 0.29 -0.43
CA GLY A 84 23.85 -1.16 -0.36
C GLY A 84 24.60 -1.87 -1.47
N LEU A 85 24.46 -1.40 -2.72
CA LEU A 85 25.15 -2.00 -3.86
C LEU A 85 26.65 -1.71 -3.87
N ALA A 86 27.08 -0.54 -3.37
CA ALA A 86 28.50 -0.17 -3.30
C ALA A 86 29.33 -1.06 -2.36
N GLN A 87 28.70 -1.74 -1.39
CA GLN A 87 29.38 -2.62 -0.43
C GLN A 87 29.55 -4.06 -0.94
N LEU A 88 28.87 -4.46 -2.02
CA LEU A 88 28.86 -5.84 -2.51
C LEU A 88 29.52 -5.93 -3.89
N ASP A 89 30.33 -6.97 -4.09
CA ASP A 89 30.86 -7.31 -5.41
C ASP A 89 29.74 -7.69 -6.39
N VAL A 90 29.92 -7.42 -7.68
CA VAL A 90 28.94 -7.71 -8.76
C VAL A 90 28.43 -9.15 -8.73
N ARG A 91 29.30 -10.12 -8.43
CA ARG A 91 28.92 -11.53 -8.36
C ARG A 91 28.09 -11.87 -7.12
N GLN A 92 28.32 -11.17 -6.01
CA GLN A 92 27.58 -11.35 -4.77
C GLN A 92 26.22 -10.64 -4.83
N SER A 93 26.17 -9.41 -5.36
CA SER A 93 24.93 -8.64 -5.53
C SER A 93 23.96 -9.35 -6.48
N GLY A 94 24.46 -9.93 -7.59
CA GLY A 94 23.64 -10.74 -8.50
C GLY A 94 23.06 -12.00 -7.84
N ARG A 95 23.83 -12.70 -6.99
CA ARG A 95 23.33 -13.89 -6.29
C ARG A 95 22.31 -13.54 -5.20
N MET A 96 22.52 -12.46 -4.47
CA MET A 96 21.55 -11.96 -3.49
C MET A 96 20.27 -11.48 -4.17
N GLY A 97 20.37 -10.78 -5.30
CA GLY A 97 19.21 -10.37 -6.10
C GLY A 97 18.43 -11.56 -6.66
N ALA A 98 19.11 -12.56 -7.21
CA ALA A 98 18.46 -13.78 -7.71
C ALA A 98 17.74 -14.55 -6.58
N LEU A 99 18.35 -14.64 -5.39
CA LEU A 99 17.72 -15.26 -4.23
C LEU A 99 16.47 -14.49 -3.78
N ALA A 100 16.53 -13.15 -3.78
CA ALA A 100 15.39 -12.30 -3.44
C ALA A 100 14.22 -12.47 -4.44
N ILE A 101 14.52 -12.50 -5.75
CA ILE A 101 13.51 -12.74 -6.79
C ILE A 101 12.88 -14.12 -6.62
N LEU A 102 13.69 -15.16 -6.43
CA LEU A 102 13.19 -16.52 -6.21
C LEU A 102 12.31 -16.61 -4.96
N TYR A 103 12.73 -15.96 -3.87
CA TYR A 103 11.95 -15.88 -2.62
C TYR A 103 10.60 -15.17 -2.83
N TYR A 104 10.59 -14.06 -3.57
CA TYR A 104 9.37 -13.31 -3.86
C TYR A 104 8.40 -14.11 -4.74
N LEU A 105 8.91 -14.78 -5.78
CA LEU A 105 8.09 -15.65 -6.64
C LEU A 105 7.52 -16.84 -5.88
N ALA A 106 8.32 -17.51 -5.05
CA ALA A 106 7.85 -18.63 -4.24
C ALA A 106 6.75 -18.19 -3.26
N THR A 107 6.96 -17.08 -2.55
CA THR A 107 5.98 -16.56 -1.57
C THR A 107 4.71 -16.07 -2.26
N THR A 108 4.83 -15.39 -3.39
CA THR A 108 3.67 -14.95 -4.20
C THR A 108 2.88 -16.15 -4.71
N GLY A 109 3.56 -17.20 -5.17
CA GLY A 109 2.92 -18.46 -5.57
C GLY A 109 2.12 -19.08 -4.42
N ILE A 110 2.72 -19.21 -3.24
CA ILE A 110 2.04 -19.74 -2.03
C ILE A 110 0.84 -18.86 -1.64
N ALA A 111 1.00 -17.53 -1.68
CA ALA A 111 -0.07 -16.58 -1.37
C ALA A 111 -1.24 -16.69 -2.35
N VAL A 112 -0.97 -16.78 -3.66
CA VAL A 112 -2.00 -16.96 -4.70
C VAL A 112 -2.71 -18.29 -4.53
N THR A 113 -1.99 -19.39 -4.33
CA THR A 113 -2.60 -20.71 -4.08
C THR A 113 -3.49 -20.68 -2.85
N THR A 114 -3.04 -20.06 -1.76
CA THR A 114 -3.83 -19.92 -0.52
C THR A 114 -5.07 -19.05 -0.74
N GLY A 115 -4.93 -17.96 -1.50
CA GLY A 115 -6.05 -17.08 -1.87
C GLY A 115 -7.11 -17.80 -2.71
N ILE A 116 -6.69 -18.60 -3.70
CA ILE A 116 -7.60 -19.41 -4.54
C ILE A 116 -8.33 -20.45 -3.68
N ILE A 117 -7.62 -21.15 -2.80
CA ILE A 117 -8.23 -22.12 -1.88
C ILE A 117 -9.27 -21.44 -1.00
N LEU A 118 -8.97 -20.26 -0.45
CA LEU A 118 -9.89 -19.53 0.41
C LEU A 118 -11.13 -19.03 -0.33
N VAL A 119 -10.97 -18.52 -1.56
CA VAL A 119 -12.09 -18.07 -2.40
C VAL A 119 -12.98 -19.24 -2.78
N ILE A 120 -12.41 -20.38 -3.14
CA ILE A 120 -13.18 -21.60 -3.44
C ILE A 120 -13.77 -22.22 -2.15
N ALA A 121 -13.17 -22.04 -0.97
CA ALA A 121 -13.76 -22.56 0.26
C ALA A 121 -14.97 -21.74 0.72
N ILE A 122 -14.83 -20.41 0.71
CA ILE A 122 -15.85 -19.48 1.20
C ILE A 122 -16.92 -19.18 0.13
N HIS A 123 -16.59 -19.31 -1.16
CA HIS A 123 -17.41 -18.89 -2.31
C HIS A 123 -18.06 -17.52 -2.09
N PRO A 124 -17.27 -16.44 -1.91
CA PRO A 124 -17.83 -15.11 -1.73
C PRO A 124 -18.45 -14.62 -3.05
N GLY A 125 -19.76 -14.43 -3.06
CA GLY A 125 -20.49 -13.79 -4.16
C GLY A 125 -21.64 -14.64 -4.69
N ASN A 126 -22.86 -14.34 -4.24
CA ASN A 126 -24.06 -14.92 -4.85
C ASN A 126 -24.44 -14.08 -6.09
N PRO A 127 -24.35 -14.61 -7.33
CA PRO A 127 -24.62 -13.84 -8.54
C PRO A 127 -26.09 -13.37 -8.64
N ALA A 128 -26.98 -13.95 -7.84
CA ALA A 128 -28.40 -13.61 -7.79
C ALA A 128 -28.71 -12.25 -7.14
N HIS A 129 -27.79 -11.66 -6.36
CA HIS A 129 -28.01 -10.36 -5.69
C HIS A 129 -27.50 -9.13 -6.47
N TYR A 130 -26.93 -9.33 -7.67
CA TYR A 130 -26.41 -8.26 -8.53
C TYR A 130 -26.98 -8.28 -9.96
N PRO A 131 -28.31 -8.23 -10.16
CA PRO A 131 -28.88 -8.10 -11.49
C PRO A 131 -28.70 -6.64 -11.96
N GLY A 132 -27.62 -6.32 -12.68
CA GLY A 132 -27.56 -5.03 -13.40
C GLY A 132 -26.21 -4.35 -13.64
N GLN A 133 -25.07 -4.88 -13.17
CA GLN A 133 -23.76 -4.30 -13.55
C GLN A 133 -23.29 -4.81 -14.93
N GLN A 134 -24.06 -4.52 -15.97
CA GLN A 134 -23.69 -4.75 -17.39
C GLN A 134 -23.44 -3.42 -18.13
N ASN A 135 -23.25 -2.31 -17.40
CA ASN A 135 -22.96 -0.99 -17.98
C ASN A 135 -21.65 -0.41 -17.45
N THR A 136 -20.53 -0.95 -17.94
CA THR A 136 -19.26 -0.20 -18.02
C THR A 136 -18.72 -0.35 -19.44
N LYS A 137 -19.52 0.10 -20.42
CA LYS A 137 -19.14 0.18 -21.84
C LYS A 137 -18.28 1.40 -22.17
N ASN A 138 -17.51 1.92 -21.21
CA ASN A 138 -16.68 3.10 -21.44
C ASN A 138 -15.33 3.11 -20.72
N GLN A 139 -14.89 1.97 -20.20
CA GLN A 139 -13.47 1.84 -19.88
C GLN A 139 -12.73 1.43 -21.16
N PRO A 140 -11.66 2.15 -21.54
CA PRO A 140 -10.82 1.71 -22.64
C PRO A 140 -10.34 0.30 -22.32
N ILE A 141 -10.47 -0.63 -23.26
CA ILE A 141 -9.87 -1.96 -23.13
C ILE A 141 -8.37 -1.74 -23.28
N ILE A 142 -7.68 -1.48 -22.16
CA ILE A 142 -6.23 -1.43 -22.14
C ILE A 142 -5.76 -2.85 -22.41
N SER A 143 -5.07 -3.05 -23.53
CA SER A 143 -4.51 -4.37 -23.83
C SER A 143 -3.46 -4.73 -22.78
N MET A 144 -3.38 -6.01 -22.42
CA MET A 144 -2.30 -6.50 -21.54
C MET A 144 -0.93 -6.15 -22.13
N ALA A 145 -0.82 -6.14 -23.46
CA ALA A 145 0.38 -5.72 -24.18
C ALA A 145 0.72 -4.24 -23.92
N ASP A 146 -0.28 -3.34 -23.87
CA ASP A 146 -0.06 -1.92 -23.60
C ASP A 146 0.39 -1.71 -22.15
N THR A 147 -0.18 -2.47 -21.21
CA THR A 147 0.22 -2.40 -19.79
C THR A 147 1.66 -2.89 -19.59
N LEU A 148 2.06 -3.99 -20.25
CA LEU A 148 3.45 -4.47 -20.22
C LEU A 148 4.40 -3.49 -20.90
N MET A 149 3.97 -2.87 -22.00
CA MET A 149 4.76 -1.86 -22.70
C MET A 149 4.95 -0.61 -21.82
N ASP A 150 3.92 -0.17 -21.12
CA ASP A 150 3.99 0.93 -20.15
C ASP A 150 4.86 0.58 -18.94
N LEU A 151 4.85 -0.68 -18.48
CA LEU A 151 5.76 -1.15 -17.44
C LEU A 151 7.22 -1.06 -17.89
N ILE A 152 7.54 -1.53 -19.10
CA ILE A 152 8.91 -1.45 -19.65
C ILE A 152 9.34 0.02 -19.84
N ARG A 153 8.44 0.87 -20.34
CA ARG A 153 8.70 2.32 -20.48
C ARG A 153 8.96 2.99 -19.12
N ASN A 154 8.27 2.56 -18.07
CA ASN A 154 8.49 3.08 -16.72
C ASN A 154 9.75 2.50 -16.06
N ILE A 155 10.25 1.32 -16.47
CA ILE A 155 11.55 0.79 -16.03
C ILE A 155 12.71 1.59 -16.62
N PHE A 156 12.58 2.04 -17.88
CA PHE A 156 13.58 2.84 -18.59
C PHE A 156 13.03 4.23 -18.91
N PRO A 157 12.94 5.13 -17.92
CA PRO A 157 12.42 6.47 -18.16
C PRO A 157 13.39 7.31 -18.99
N ASP A 158 12.84 8.15 -19.87
CA ASP A 158 13.62 9.08 -20.69
C ASP A 158 14.37 10.13 -19.85
N ASN A 159 13.88 10.43 -18.64
CA ASN A 159 14.52 11.34 -17.69
C ASN A 159 14.29 10.88 -16.24
N LEU A 160 15.39 10.70 -15.50
CA LEU A 160 15.34 10.28 -14.09
C LEU A 160 14.59 11.28 -13.20
N ILE A 161 14.76 12.59 -13.43
CA ILE A 161 14.07 13.63 -12.66
C ILE A 161 12.57 13.57 -12.94
N GLN A 162 12.18 13.39 -14.21
CA GLN A 162 10.78 13.25 -14.57
C GLN A 162 10.16 11.98 -13.98
N ALA A 163 10.86 10.84 -14.04
CA ALA A 163 10.39 9.57 -13.47
C ALA A 163 10.09 9.68 -11.97
N THR A 164 10.88 10.47 -11.23
CA THR A 164 10.67 10.64 -9.79
C THR A 164 9.45 11.50 -9.45
N MET A 165 8.91 12.26 -10.41
CA MET A 165 7.79 13.19 -10.19
C MET A 165 6.52 12.79 -10.96
N GLN A 166 6.68 12.05 -12.05
CA GLN A 166 5.62 11.69 -12.99
C GLN A 166 5.78 10.23 -13.44
N GLN A 167 4.65 9.58 -13.64
CA GLN A 167 4.57 8.24 -14.23
C GLN A 167 4.02 8.33 -15.65
N THR A 168 4.61 7.55 -16.55
CA THR A 168 4.15 7.44 -17.94
C THR A 168 3.03 6.41 -18.03
N GLN A 169 1.89 6.81 -18.59
CA GLN A 169 0.74 5.92 -18.81
C GLN A 169 0.16 6.15 -20.20
N THR A 170 -0.21 5.08 -20.89
CA THR A 170 -0.95 5.17 -22.15
C THR A 170 -2.39 5.59 -21.87
N LYS A 171 -2.75 6.80 -22.30
CA LYS A 171 -4.11 7.31 -22.24
C LYS A 171 -4.75 7.12 -23.62
N ILE A 172 -5.90 6.44 -23.65
CA ILE A 172 -6.66 6.27 -24.88
C ILE A 172 -7.54 7.50 -25.04
N GLU A 173 -7.15 8.38 -25.97
CA GLU A 173 -7.99 9.52 -26.38
C GLU A 173 -8.83 9.11 -27.58
N ARG A 174 -10.15 9.13 -27.42
CA ARG A 174 -11.09 9.01 -28.54
C ARG A 174 -11.21 10.38 -29.19
N ILE A 175 -10.61 10.55 -30.36
CA ILE A 175 -10.82 11.76 -31.16
C ILE A 175 -12.00 11.51 -32.12
N ASN A 176 -12.93 12.46 -32.18
CA ASN A 176 -13.95 12.47 -33.21
C ASN A 176 -13.27 12.75 -34.55
N GLY A 177 -13.21 11.76 -35.42
CA GLY A 177 -12.79 11.97 -36.81
C GLY A 177 -13.80 12.83 -37.56
N SER A 178 -13.34 13.56 -38.57
CA SER A 178 -14.16 14.46 -39.40
C SER A 178 -15.36 13.78 -40.07
N ASP A 179 -15.35 12.45 -40.18
CA ASP A 179 -16.39 11.62 -40.79
C ASP A 179 -17.31 10.93 -39.75
N GLY A 180 -17.26 11.33 -38.48
CA GLY A 180 -18.06 10.71 -37.41
C GLY A 180 -17.54 9.35 -36.91
N ILE A 181 -16.40 8.89 -37.43
CA ILE A 181 -15.70 7.69 -36.96
C ILE A 181 -14.85 8.04 -35.74
N LEU A 182 -15.07 7.32 -34.62
CA LEU A 182 -14.24 7.42 -33.42
C LEU A 182 -12.89 6.76 -33.69
N ILE A 183 -11.82 7.56 -33.78
CA ILE A 183 -10.46 7.03 -33.90
C ILE A 183 -9.89 6.95 -32.48
N GLU A 184 -9.63 5.74 -32.00
CA GLU A 184 -8.91 5.53 -30.74
C GLU A 184 -7.42 5.80 -31.00
N LYS A 185 -6.92 6.93 -30.50
CA LYS A 185 -5.49 7.24 -30.55
C LYS A 185 -4.83 6.92 -29.21
N TYR A 186 -3.82 6.07 -29.27
CA TYR A 186 -2.90 5.85 -28.17
C TYR A 186 -2.01 7.08 -28.04
N LYS A 187 -2.22 7.87 -26.99
CA LYS A 187 -1.30 8.95 -26.64
C LYS A 187 -0.59 8.63 -25.34
N LEU A 188 0.71 8.91 -25.34
CA LEU A 188 1.51 8.86 -24.15
C LEU A 188 1.12 10.05 -23.26
N GLY A 189 0.64 9.78 -22.06
CA GLY A 189 0.30 10.80 -21.07
C GLY A 189 1.21 10.69 -19.85
N HIS A 190 1.54 11.83 -19.25
CA HIS A 190 2.17 11.86 -17.94
C HIS A 190 1.09 12.05 -16.87
N THR A 191 1.15 11.28 -15.80
CA THR A 191 0.33 11.45 -14.60
C THR A 191 1.25 11.87 -13.46
N ASP A 192 0.86 12.91 -12.73
CA ASP A 192 1.63 13.39 -11.57
C ASP A 192 1.64 12.32 -10.47
N GLY A 193 2.84 11.92 -10.06
CA GLY A 193 3.06 10.82 -9.13
C GLY A 193 4.43 10.19 -9.35
N MET A 194 5.12 9.88 -8.25
CA MET A 194 6.42 9.21 -8.30
C MET A 194 6.28 7.84 -8.96
N ASN A 195 7.07 7.57 -10.01
CA ASN A 195 7.17 6.24 -10.62
C ASN A 195 8.01 5.31 -9.73
N ILE A 196 7.45 4.97 -8.58
CA ILE A 196 7.88 3.84 -7.76
C ILE A 196 7.11 2.65 -8.32
N LEU A 197 7.75 1.87 -9.18
CA LEU A 197 7.22 0.57 -9.65
C LEU A 197 6.64 -0.25 -8.49
#